data_AF-A0A972R9L8-F1
#
_entry.id   AF-A0A972R9L8-F1
#
_cell.length_a   1.000
_cell.length_b   1.000
_cell.length_c   1.000
_cell.angle_alpha   90.00
_cell.angle_beta   90.00
_cell.angle_gamma   90.00
#
_symmetry.space_group_name_H-M   'P 1'
#
loop_
_entity.id
_entity.type
_entity.pdbx_description
1 polymer ?
#
loop_
_entity_poly.entity_id
_entity_poly.type
_entity_poly.pdbx_seq_one_letter_code
_entity_poly.pdbx_strand_id
1 'polypeptide(L)' 'MEFGMLEGTVQSISSIPNEDFYYVEVGFNKGMRTSYGIDIEFSQKMRGAAEIVTENKRLLFRLVQPIKYILTERNRYYG' A
#
# COMPACT_ATOMS: atom_id res chain seq x y z
N MET A 1 -14.06 23.42 6.19
CA MET A 1 -14.78 22.33 6.89
C MET A 1 -13.95 21.07 6.73
N GLU A 2 -13.67 20.36 7.81
CA GLU A 2 -13.01 19.05 7.74
C GLU A 2 -14.11 18.00 7.56
N PHE A 3 -14.12 17.30 6.42
CA PHE A 3 -15.16 16.32 6.09
C PHE A 3 -14.91 14.95 6.72
N GLY A 4 -13.87 14.82 7.56
CA GLY A 4 -13.36 13.53 8.04
C GLY A 4 -12.40 12.89 7.03
N MET A 5 -12.21 11.58 7.12
CA MET A 5 -11.29 10.80 6.28
C MET A 5 -12.04 9.76 5.43
N LEU A 6 -11.49 9.43 4.26
CA LEU A 6 -11.91 8.28 3.46
C LEU A 6 -10.99 7.11 3.75
N GLU A 7 -11.58 5.96 4.10
CA GLU A 7 -10.83 4.72 4.30
C GLU A 7 -10.71 3.97 2.98
N GLY A 8 -9.48 3.67 2.57
CA GLY A 8 -9.19 2.97 1.33
C GLY A 8 -8.12 1.90 1.50
N THR A 9 -8.07 0.97 0.55
CA THR A 9 -7.05 -0.08 0.48
C THR A 9 -6.23 0.10 -0.78
N VAL A 10 -4.91 0.00 -0.67
CA VAL A 10 -4.01 -0.01 -1.83
C VAL A 10 -4.28 -1.26 -2.66
N GLN A 11 -4.73 -1.07 -3.90
CA GLN A 11 -5.00 -2.14 -4.86
C GLN A 11 -3.76 -2.47 -5.69
N SER A 12 -3.06 -1.43 -6.13
CA SER A 12 -1.85 -1.57 -6.95
C SER A 12 -0.90 -0.41 -6.71
N ILE A 13 0.40 -0.65 -6.96
CA ILE A 13 1.44 0.38 -6.99
C ILE A 13 2.11 0.27 -8.36
N SER A 14 2.25 1.39 -9.06
CA SER A 14 2.93 1.43 -10.35
C SER A 14 4.36 0.91 -10.25
N SER A 15 4.79 0.08 -11.20
CA SER A 15 6.19 -0.35 -11.32
C SER A 15 7.10 0.74 -11.90
N ILE A 16 6.51 1.76 -12.53
CA ILE A 16 7.25 2.88 -13.13
C ILE A 16 7.07 4.11 -12.22
N PRO A 17 8.16 4.72 -11.73
CA PRO A 17 8.09 5.95 -10.95
C PRO A 17 7.76 7.14 -11.84
N ASN A 18 7.16 8.18 -11.25
CA ASN A 18 7.05 9.51 -11.82
C ASN A 18 7.86 10.46 -10.93
N GLU A 19 9.01 10.92 -11.46
CA GLU A 19 10.01 11.66 -10.70
C GLU A 19 10.38 10.90 -9.40
N ASP A 20 10.15 11.52 -8.24
CA ASP A 20 10.46 10.95 -6.93
C ASP A 20 9.29 10.16 -6.31
N PHE A 21 8.18 9.98 -7.04
CA PHE A 21 6.94 9.39 -6.53
C PHE A 21 6.46 8.18 -7.32
N TYR A 22 5.67 7.33 -6.67
CA TYR A 22 4.95 6.23 -7.33
C TYR A 22 3.46 6.52 -7.34
N TYR A 23 2.79 6.16 -8.44
CA TYR A 23 1.34 6.13 -8.47
C TYR A 23 0.81 4.92 -7.71
N VAL A 24 -0.23 5.16 -6.91
CA VAL A 24 -0.92 4.14 -6.13
C VAL A 24 -2.39 4.17 -6.50
N GLU A 25 -2.94 3.02 -6.83
CA GLU A 25 -4.37 2.85 -7.01
C GLU A 25 -5.00 2.50 -5.66
N VAL A 26 -5.98 3.29 -5.24
CA VAL A 26 -6.68 3.12 -3.97
C VAL A 26 -8.13 2.77 -4.23
N GLY A 27 -8.57 1.64 -3.69
CA GLY A 27 -9.97 1.24 -3.68
C GLY A 27 -10.65 1.71 -2.41
N PHE A 28 -11.76 2.44 -2.54
CA PHE A 28 -12.58 2.88 -1.42
C PHE A 28 -13.74 1.87 -1.20
N ASN A 29 -13.50 0.84 -0.39
CA ASN A 29 -14.45 -0.27 -0.19
C ASN A 29 -15.80 0.18 0.39
N LYS A 30 -15.84 1.33 1.07
CA LYS A 30 -17.05 1.95 1.63
C LYS A 30 -17.60 3.08 0.75
N GLY A 31 -17.12 3.19 -0.49
CA GLY A 31 -17.39 4.32 -1.38
C GLY A 31 -16.78 5.61 -0.87
N MET A 32 -17.31 6.74 -1.33
CA MET A 32 -16.84 8.08 -0.98
C MET A 32 -17.44 8.59 0.33
N ARG A 33 -17.77 7.68 1.26
CA ARG A 33 -18.34 8.03 2.55
C ARG A 33 -17.26 8.25 3.59
N THR A 34 -17.23 9.44 4.16
CA THR A 34 -16.22 9.79 5.16
C THR A 34 -16.49 9.15 6.52
N SER A 35 -15.48 9.19 7.39
CA SER A 35 -15.60 8.81 8.81
C SER A 35 -16.69 9.59 9.58
N TYR A 36 -17.18 10.72 9.05
CA TYR A 36 -18.27 11.50 9.62
C TYR A 36 -19.63 11.19 8.97
N GLY A 37 -19.70 10.22 8.06
CA GLY A 37 -20.93 9.81 7.40
C GLY A 37 -21.36 10.69 6.23
N ILE A 38 -20.49 11.60 5.77
CA ILE A 38 -20.74 12.51 4.64
C ILE A 38 -20.32 11.80 3.35
N ASP A 39 -21.19 11.80 2.35
CA ASP A 39 -20.85 11.32 1.01
C ASP A 39 -20.23 12.46 0.20
N ILE A 40 -19.01 12.24 -0.30
CA ILE A 40 -18.30 13.21 -1.15
C ILE A 40 -18.48 12.80 -2.61
N GLU A 41 -18.85 13.75 -3.46
CA GLU A 41 -18.89 13.52 -4.89
C GLU A 41 -17.46 13.40 -5.45
N PHE A 42 -17.20 12.30 -6.16
CA PHE A 42 -15.89 12.08 -6.76
C PHE A 42 -15.64 13.09 -7.88
N SER A 43 -14.58 13.88 -7.74
CA SER A 43 -14.12 14.80 -8.77
C SER A 43 -12.72 14.42 -9.22
N GLN A 44 -12.47 14.56 -10.53
CA GLN A 44 -11.13 14.36 -11.05
C GLN A 44 -10.18 15.39 -10.43
N LYS A 45 -8.94 14.96 -10.15
CA LYS A 45 -7.87 15.82 -9.60
C LYS A 45 -8.16 16.38 -8.20
N MET A 46 -9.01 15.71 -7.41
CA MET A 46 -9.11 15.99 -5.98
C MET A 46 -7.74 15.90 -5.31
N ARG A 47 -7.47 16.84 -4.41
CA ARG A 47 -6.25 16.89 -3.61
C ARG A 47 -6.59 16.54 -2.17
N GLY A 48 -5.69 15.81 -1.52
CA GLY A 48 -5.81 15.44 -0.12
C GLY A 48 -4.47 15.00 0.43
N ALA A 49 -4.38 14.94 1.75
CA ALA A 49 -3.31 14.23 2.44
C ALA A 49 -3.81 12.82 2.77
N ALA A 50 -2.91 11.85 2.71
CA ALA A 50 -3.21 10.46 3.08
C ALA A 50 -2.14 9.95 4.03
N GLU A 51 -2.57 9.14 5.00
CA GLU A 51 -1.69 8.38 5.87
C GLU A 51 -1.77 6.91 5.48
N ILE A 52 -0.62 6.28 5.25
CA ILE A 52 -0.56 4.87 4.85
C ILE A 52 -0.20 4.04 6.08
N VAL A 53 -1.17 3.25 6.55
CA VAL A 53 -0.93 2.25 7.60
C VAL A 53 -0.54 0.93 6.94
N THR A 54 0.66 0.43 7.23
CA THR A 54 1.10 -0.90 6.77
C THR A 54 1.16 -1.85 7.95
N GLU A 55 0.73 -3.11 7.77
CA GLU A 55 1.10 -4.16 8.72
C GLU A 55 2.63 -4.25 8.74
N ASN A 56 3.23 -4.37 9.93
CA ASN A 56 4.68 -4.40 10.16
C ASN A 56 5.39 -5.66 9.59
N LYS A 57 4.97 -6.20 8.45
CA LYS A 57 5.79 -7.12 7.65
C LYS A 57 6.72 -6.29 6.77
N ARG A 58 7.82 -5.90 7.39
CA ARG A 58 8.92 -5.10 6.82
C ARG A 58 9.17 -5.48 5.35
N LEU A 59 9.33 -4.51 4.45
CA LEU A 59 9.89 -4.72 3.11
C LEU A 59 11.19 -5.55 3.17
N LEU A 60 12.01 -5.35 4.21
CA LEU A 60 13.17 -6.18 4.53
C LEU A 60 12.84 -7.67 4.63
N PHE A 61 11.68 -8.04 5.17
CA PHE A 61 11.28 -9.44 5.25
C PHE A 61 11.11 -10.07 3.86
N ARG A 62 10.69 -9.29 2.83
CA ARG A 62 10.67 -9.74 1.42
C ARG A 62 12.07 -9.80 0.80
N LEU A 63 12.97 -8.88 1.16
CA LEU A 63 14.37 -8.87 0.72
C LEU A 63 15.23 -9.99 1.35
N VAL A 64 14.85 -10.50 2.53
CA VAL A 64 15.56 -11.58 3.24
C VAL A 64 15.10 -12.97 2.77
N GLN A 65 13.94 -13.08 2.08
CA GLN A 65 13.47 -14.36 1.52
C GLN A 65 14.47 -15.02 0.54
N PRO A 66 15.06 -14.30 -0.43
CA PRO A 66 16.11 -14.86 -1.30
C PRO A 66 17.34 -15.34 -0.53
N ILE A 67 17.75 -14.66 0.53
CA ILE A 67 18.92 -15.02 1.35
C ILE A 67 18.65 -16.30 2.15
N LYS A 68 17.44 -16.47 2.69
CA LYS A 68 17.01 -17.71 3.34
C LYS A 68 17.04 -18.91 2.40
N TYR A 69 16.64 -18.72 1.14
CA TYR A 69 16.69 -19.77 0.13
C TYR A 69 18.12 -20.29 -0.08
N ILE A 70 19.10 -19.39 -0.23
CA ILE A 70 20.52 -19.74 -0.43
C ILE A 70 21.14 -20.42 0.81
N LEU A 71 20.79 -19.97 2.01
CA LEU A 71 21.31 -20.57 3.26
C LEU A 71 20.74 -21.97 3.53
N THR A 72 19.53 -22.25 3.06
CA THR A 72 18.87 -23.55 3.26
C THR A 72 19.36 -24.62 2.28
N GLU A 73 19.90 -24.24 1.12
CA GLU A 73 20.48 -25.19 0.14
C GLU A 73 21.79 -25.85 0.62
N ARG A 74 22.50 -25.29 1.61
CA ARG A 74 23.74 -25.92 2.14
C ARG A 74 23.48 -27.12 3.05
N ASN A 75 22.26 -27.33 3.53
CA ASN A 75 21.93 -28.42 4.46
C ASN A 75 21.37 -29.68 3.80
N ARG A 76 21.31 -29.75 2.46
CA ARG A 76 20.87 -30.95 1.71
C ARG A 76 22.01 -31.71 1.00
N TYR A 77 23.26 -31.25 1.08
CA TYR A 77 24.41 -31.88 0.42
C TYR A 77 25.31 -32.73 1.35
N TYR A 78 24.86 -33.00 2.58
CA TYR A 78 25.49 -33.94 3.51
C TYR A 78 24.46 -34.89 4.14
N GLY A 79 23.60 -35.49 3.30
CA GLY A 79 22.74 -36.61 3.65
C GLY A 79 23.02 -37.78 2.73
#